data_AF-A0A2P6N3Z7-F1
#
_entry.id   AF-A0A2P6N3Z7-F1
#
_cell.length_a   1.000
_cell.length_b   1.000
_cell.length_c   1.000
_cell.angle_alpha   90.00
_cell.angle_beta   90.00
_cell.angle_gamma   90.00
#
_symmetry.space_group_name_H-M   'P 1'
#
loop_
_entity.id
_entity.type
_entity.pdbx_description
1 polymer ?
#
loop_
_entity_poly.entity_id
_entity_poly.type
_entity_poly.pdbx_seq_one_letter_code
_entity_poly.pdbx_strand_id
1 'polypeptide(L)'
;MNPEDEQLISSGESPRQPTDAYSEYAREYRILIEYKYMVDRIASGLYVMPSLNSTFGTLLITPQHVSEIDTLIAVWNCAIFIRQGPYRHAVFKFDLIIPTKYPEFAPLVCFTSRVYHPQVDLESGSLNIQRAFPNWNHETDYLWQVLNYVKRVFYKIDTIEPLNQAAADMFVNNRQEFQEEARKCAEESAESCVHLNGMKFTKYDDTIHGSIQSAILDRVELMDSNSNDNEAPSTQEIHFLMFFILLLAPFLFLFGLLNLLWRSIRPCPFCAISKGKLKTNIVDQNDHCVCFVDRHPAGEHHYLVIPRQHVRDIGVAINGDMPIETVEAMIEMGRQVQKKHGPLVRFDMVFSRPIFAMIPHLHLHVVSEPLTCNWLRAEYLVNGIFHVTAQQAIFDMRQKRMKKQQ
;
A
#
# COMPACT_ATOMS: atom_id res chain seq x y z
N MET A 1 51.46 28.49 21.56
CA MET A 1 50.18 29.19 21.69
C MET A 1 50.21 30.30 20.65
N ASN A 2 49.46 30.13 19.56
CA ASN A 2 49.44 31.04 18.42
C ASN A 2 48.32 32.08 18.65
N PRO A 3 48.51 33.39 18.40
CA PRO A 3 47.55 34.43 18.78
C PRO A 3 46.29 34.53 17.90
N GLU A 4 46.06 33.58 16.98
CA GLU A 4 44.91 33.60 16.05
C GLU A 4 43.68 32.84 16.57
N ASP A 5 43.83 32.08 17.66
CA ASP A 5 42.73 31.28 18.23
C ASP A 5 41.76 32.09 19.12
N GLU A 6 42.04 33.37 19.38
CA GLU A 6 41.22 34.24 20.25
C GLU A 6 40.18 35.10 19.51
N GLN A 7 40.08 35.03 18.17
CA GLN A 7 39.09 35.81 17.39
C GLN A 7 37.93 35.01 16.78
N LEU A 8 37.80 33.71 17.06
CA LEU A 8 36.70 32.88 16.56
C LEU A 8 35.53 32.69 17.55
N ILE A 9 35.45 33.51 18.61
CA ILE A 9 34.32 33.53 19.55
C ILE A 9 33.60 34.89 19.45
N SER A 10 33.08 35.25 18.27
CA SER A 10 32.11 36.36 18.17
C SER A 10 31.19 36.38 16.93
N SER A 11 31.07 35.28 16.18
CA SER A 11 30.02 35.17 15.15
C SER A 11 28.97 34.15 15.58
N GLY A 12 27.85 34.66 16.10
CA GLY A 12 26.64 33.87 16.37
C GLY A 12 25.99 33.41 15.08
N GLU A 13 26.57 32.43 14.38
CA GLU A 13 25.85 31.69 13.35
C GLU A 13 25.00 30.61 14.02
N SER A 14 23.68 30.80 13.96
CA SER A 14 22.69 29.76 14.23
C SER A 14 22.95 28.55 13.31
N PRO A 15 22.74 27.29 13.78
CA PRO A 15 22.87 26.12 12.92
C PRO A 15 22.02 26.30 11.66
N ARG A 16 22.64 26.22 10.47
CA ARG A 16 21.95 26.32 9.18
C ARG A 16 20.83 25.27 9.13
N GLN A 17 19.61 25.73 8.86
CA GLN A 17 18.45 24.86 8.70
C GLN A 17 18.72 23.82 7.60
N PRO A 18 18.12 22.61 7.69
CA PRO A 18 18.21 21.60 6.63
C PRO A 18 17.85 22.24 5.29
N THR A 19 18.69 22.03 4.28
CA THR A 19 18.51 22.63 2.95
C THR A 19 17.15 22.22 2.37
N ASP A 20 16.43 23.15 1.74
CA ASP A 20 15.08 22.94 1.17
C ASP A 20 14.97 21.74 0.21
N ALA A 21 16.09 21.33 -0.39
CA ALA A 21 16.14 20.11 -1.20
C ALA A 21 15.87 18.84 -0.37
N TYR A 22 16.35 18.77 0.88
CA TYR A 22 16.15 17.60 1.74
C TYR A 22 14.68 17.46 2.17
N SER A 23 13.99 18.58 2.42
CA SER A 23 12.56 18.56 2.74
C SER A 23 11.70 18.17 1.54
N GLU A 24 12.10 18.52 0.32
CA GLU A 24 11.43 18.09 -0.92
C GLU A 24 11.53 16.57 -1.16
N TYR A 25 12.73 15.98 -1.06
CA TYR A 25 12.88 14.52 -1.19
C TYR A 25 12.07 13.76 -0.13
N ALA A 26 12.04 14.27 1.09
CA ALA A 26 11.24 13.67 2.17
C ALA A 26 9.74 13.72 1.85
N ARG A 27 9.24 14.83 1.30
CA ARG A 27 7.85 14.98 0.82
C ARG A 27 7.52 13.98 -0.28
N GLU A 28 8.34 13.90 -1.32
CA GLU A 28 8.10 12.97 -2.43
C GLU A 28 8.07 11.52 -1.97
N TYR A 29 9.01 11.14 -1.11
CA TYR A 29 9.06 9.80 -0.52
C TYR A 29 7.80 9.51 0.30
N ARG A 30 7.31 10.49 1.08
CA ARG A 30 6.07 10.40 1.85
C ARG A 30 4.86 10.18 0.95
N ILE A 31 4.76 10.90 -0.16
CA ILE A 31 3.64 10.75 -1.11
C ILE A 31 3.70 9.37 -1.79
N LEU A 32 4.89 8.91 -2.19
CA LEU A 32 5.09 7.59 -2.80
C LEU A 32 4.72 6.45 -1.87
N ILE A 33 5.14 6.52 -0.61
CA ILE A 33 4.84 5.47 0.37
C ILE A 33 3.34 5.43 0.68
N GLU A 34 2.68 6.58 0.76
CA GLU A 34 1.23 6.64 0.90
C GLU A 34 0.52 6.07 -0.32
N TYR A 35 0.92 6.44 -1.53
CA TYR A 35 0.36 5.86 -2.76
C TYR A 35 0.49 4.34 -2.79
N LYS A 36 1.66 3.81 -2.44
CA LYS A 36 1.93 2.37 -2.40
C LYS A 36 0.98 1.63 -1.46
N TYR A 37 0.78 2.15 -0.24
CA TYR A 37 -0.06 1.49 0.77
C TYR A 37 -1.54 1.90 0.71
N MET A 38 -1.90 2.83 -0.17
CA MET A 38 -3.26 3.31 -0.33
C MET A 38 -4.18 2.26 -0.96
N VAL A 39 -3.65 1.44 -1.88
CA VAL A 39 -4.43 0.46 -2.66
C VAL A 39 -5.24 -0.49 -1.76
N ASP A 40 -4.67 -0.89 -0.62
CA ASP A 40 -5.31 -1.81 0.33
C ASP A 40 -6.21 -1.10 1.36
N ARG A 41 -6.18 0.24 1.39
CA ARG A 41 -6.84 1.06 2.42
C ARG A 41 -8.02 1.89 1.91
N ILE A 42 -8.06 2.16 0.60
CA ILE A 42 -9.15 2.94 0.01
C ILE A 42 -10.39 2.08 -0.19
N ALA A 43 -11.54 2.67 0.12
CA ALA A 43 -12.80 2.00 0.00
C ALA A 43 -13.13 1.70 -1.47
N SER A 44 -13.77 0.55 -1.70
CA SER A 44 -14.16 0.10 -3.04
C SER A 44 -14.93 1.16 -3.84
N GLY A 45 -14.68 1.24 -5.14
CA GLY A 45 -15.30 2.22 -6.03
C GLY A 45 -14.58 3.58 -6.08
N LEU A 46 -13.49 3.76 -5.33
CA LEU A 46 -12.53 4.84 -5.55
C LEU A 46 -11.39 4.37 -6.46
N TYR A 47 -11.07 5.18 -7.45
CA TYR A 47 -9.93 4.99 -8.35
C TYR A 47 -9.07 6.24 -8.29
N VAL A 48 -7.76 6.04 -8.07
CA VAL A 48 -6.81 7.14 -7.83
C VAL A 48 -5.55 6.90 -8.64
N MET A 49 -5.15 7.89 -9.43
CA MET A 49 -3.97 7.81 -10.26
C MET A 49 -3.18 9.13 -10.22
N PRO A 50 -1.85 9.09 -10.03
CA PRO A 50 -1.03 10.28 -10.12
C PRO A 50 -1.15 10.93 -11.51
N SER A 51 -1.19 12.27 -11.54
CA SER A 51 -1.22 13.02 -12.79
C SER A 51 0.09 12.86 -13.55
N LEU A 52 0.03 12.56 -14.85
CA LEU A 52 1.21 12.55 -15.73
C LEU A 52 1.78 13.96 -15.95
N ASN A 53 0.93 14.99 -15.77
CA ASN A 53 1.30 16.39 -15.93
C ASN A 53 1.72 17.05 -14.61
N SER A 54 1.45 16.43 -13.46
CA SER A 54 2.17 16.77 -12.25
C SER A 54 3.53 16.12 -12.35
N THR A 55 4.56 16.95 -12.44
CA THR A 55 5.97 16.57 -12.58
C THR A 55 6.42 15.70 -11.41
N PHE A 56 6.06 14.42 -11.42
CA PHE A 56 6.69 13.39 -10.62
C PHE A 56 7.95 12.96 -11.39
N GLY A 57 8.92 13.86 -11.45
CA GLY A 57 10.23 13.62 -12.03
C GLY A 57 10.26 13.37 -13.54
N THR A 58 10.44 14.45 -14.31
CA THR A 58 11.36 14.45 -15.46
C THR A 58 12.81 14.26 -14.98
N LEU A 59 13.05 13.33 -14.05
CA LEU A 59 14.30 13.18 -13.30
C LEU A 59 14.68 11.71 -13.15
N LEU A 60 14.40 10.93 -14.20
CA LEU A 60 15.33 9.86 -14.54
C LEU A 60 16.46 10.33 -15.45
N ILE A 61 16.42 11.48 -16.14
CA ILE A 61 17.48 11.84 -17.09
C ILE A 61 17.70 13.37 -17.22
N THR A 62 18.98 13.76 -17.02
CA THR A 62 19.72 15.00 -17.37
C THR A 62 19.69 16.24 -16.46
N PRO A 63 20.85 16.61 -15.88
CA PRO A 63 21.06 17.89 -15.22
C PRO A 63 21.66 18.89 -16.22
N GLN A 64 20.89 19.90 -16.63
CA GLN A 64 21.41 21.21 -17.05
C GLN A 64 20.27 22.19 -17.31
N HIS A 65 20.26 23.29 -16.54
CA HIS A 65 19.37 24.45 -16.58
C HIS A 65 17.97 24.27 -15.99
N VAL A 66 17.86 24.46 -14.67
CA VAL A 66 16.59 24.81 -14.02
C VAL A 66 16.76 26.20 -13.42
N SER A 67 16.33 27.20 -14.14
CA SER A 67 16.09 28.54 -13.62
C SER A 67 14.60 28.84 -13.67
N GLU A 68 14.10 29.31 -12.52
CA GLU A 68 12.82 29.98 -12.27
C GLU A 68 11.57 29.12 -12.08
N ILE A 69 11.29 28.88 -10.79
CA ILE A 69 9.98 28.87 -10.11
C ILE A 69 8.89 28.02 -10.77
N ASP A 70 8.75 26.77 -10.33
CA ASP A 70 7.44 26.11 -10.32
C ASP A 70 7.28 25.32 -9.01
N THR A 71 6.29 25.76 -8.24
CA THR A 71 5.86 25.13 -6.99
C THR A 71 5.25 23.78 -7.36
N LEU A 72 6.01 22.68 -7.21
CA LEU A 72 5.59 21.34 -7.65
C LEU A 72 4.39 20.80 -6.83
N ILE A 73 3.19 21.17 -7.25
CA ILE A 73 1.94 20.60 -6.74
C ILE A 73 1.78 19.20 -7.33
N ALA A 74 1.69 18.20 -6.46
CA ALA A 74 1.36 16.84 -6.88
C ALA A 74 -0.16 16.70 -6.97
N VAL A 75 -0.69 16.41 -8.16
CA VAL A 75 -2.11 16.22 -8.41
C VAL A 75 -2.36 14.75 -8.70
N TRP A 76 -3.33 14.15 -8.03
CA TRP A 76 -3.84 12.81 -8.36
C TRP A 76 -5.24 12.93 -8.95
N ASN A 77 -5.41 12.43 -10.16
CA ASN A 77 -6.71 12.35 -10.81
C ASN A 77 -7.48 11.15 -10.24
N CYS A 78 -8.68 11.43 -9.75
CA CYS A 78 -9.49 10.45 -9.06
C CYS A 78 -10.88 10.32 -9.70
N ALA A 79 -11.48 9.15 -9.57
CA ALA A 79 -12.88 8.92 -9.86
C ALA A 79 -13.55 8.12 -8.73
N ILE A 80 -14.78 8.46 -8.38
CA ILE A 80 -15.59 7.74 -7.41
C ILE A 80 -16.90 7.26 -8.04
N PHE A 81 -17.17 5.96 -7.88
CA PHE A 81 -18.39 5.29 -8.33
C PHE A 81 -19.34 5.11 -7.15
N ILE A 82 -20.47 5.81 -7.18
CA ILE A 82 -21.46 5.79 -6.10
C ILE A 82 -22.50 4.71 -6.36
N ARG A 83 -22.70 3.82 -5.37
CA ARG A 83 -23.53 2.62 -5.53
C ARG A 83 -24.90 2.73 -4.89
N GLN A 84 -25.11 3.67 -3.98
CA GLN A 84 -26.33 3.82 -3.19
C GLN A 84 -26.59 5.29 -2.84
N GLY A 85 -27.78 5.57 -2.32
CA GLY A 85 -28.18 6.92 -1.90
C GLY A 85 -28.64 7.82 -3.07
N PRO A 86 -28.80 9.13 -2.83
CA PRO A 86 -29.32 10.08 -3.83
C PRO A 86 -28.46 10.17 -5.10
N TYR A 87 -27.17 9.91 -4.98
CA TYR A 87 -26.19 9.97 -6.08
C TYR A 87 -25.89 8.60 -6.69
N ARG A 88 -26.76 7.60 -6.49
CA ARG A 88 -26.56 6.26 -7.04
C ARG A 88 -26.32 6.33 -8.57
N HIS A 89 -25.36 5.54 -9.06
CA HIS A 89 -24.89 5.51 -10.45
C HIS A 89 -24.02 6.70 -10.88
N ALA A 90 -23.74 7.66 -10.00
CA ALA A 90 -22.80 8.72 -10.29
C ALA A 90 -21.37 8.18 -10.46
N VAL A 91 -20.64 8.81 -11.37
CA VAL A 91 -19.22 8.60 -11.61
C VAL A 91 -18.50 9.95 -11.53
N PHE A 92 -18.30 10.44 -10.31
CA PHE A 92 -17.73 11.76 -10.10
C PHE A 92 -16.20 11.73 -10.23
N LYS A 93 -15.68 12.63 -11.06
CA LYS A 93 -14.25 12.91 -11.21
C LYS A 93 -13.84 14.05 -10.30
N PHE A 94 -12.68 13.93 -9.69
CA PHE A 94 -12.09 14.96 -8.84
C PHE A 94 -10.57 14.87 -8.83
N ASP A 95 -9.94 15.98 -8.50
CA ASP A 95 -8.50 16.06 -8.32
C ASP A 95 -8.17 16.15 -6.83
N LEU A 96 -7.24 15.31 -6.39
CA LEU A 96 -6.59 15.43 -5.08
C LEU A 96 -5.31 16.23 -5.27
N ILE A 97 -5.32 17.46 -4.79
CA ILE A 97 -4.23 18.43 -4.93
C ILE A 97 -3.40 18.38 -3.66
N ILE A 98 -2.17 17.88 -3.77
CA ILE A 98 -1.23 17.73 -2.65
C ILE A 98 -0.29 18.94 -2.65
N PRO A 99 -0.30 19.76 -1.60
CA PRO A 99 0.51 20.97 -1.55
C PRO A 99 2.01 20.67 -1.44
N THR A 100 2.85 21.62 -1.83
CA THR A 100 4.33 21.51 -1.75
C THR A 100 4.87 21.39 -0.33
N LYS A 101 4.08 21.76 0.67
CA LYS A 101 4.41 21.62 2.08
C LYS A 101 3.73 20.41 2.74
N TYR A 102 3.13 19.50 1.97
CA TYR A 102 2.64 18.24 2.53
C TYR A 102 3.80 17.47 3.20
N PRO A 103 3.60 16.84 4.38
CA PRO A 103 2.33 16.67 5.09
C PRO A 103 1.97 17.79 6.08
N GLU A 104 2.72 18.90 6.16
CA GLU A 104 2.43 20.00 7.10
C GLU A 104 1.05 20.63 6.86
N PHE A 105 0.64 20.71 5.59
CA PHE A 105 -0.68 21.19 5.18
C PHE A 105 -1.51 20.08 4.53
N ALA A 106 -2.81 20.11 4.80
CA ALA A 106 -3.78 19.18 4.26
C ALA A 106 -3.86 19.26 2.73
N PRO A 107 -4.15 18.13 2.03
CA PRO A 107 -4.48 18.16 0.62
C PRO A 107 -5.82 18.85 0.37
N LEU A 108 -6.05 19.30 -0.85
CA LEU A 108 -7.35 19.80 -1.31
C LEU A 108 -8.02 18.76 -2.21
N VAL A 109 -9.35 18.67 -2.12
CA VAL A 109 -10.16 17.81 -2.98
C VAL A 109 -11.07 18.71 -3.81
N CYS A 110 -10.92 18.68 -5.12
CA CYS A 110 -11.68 19.53 -6.04
C CYS A 110 -12.41 18.67 -7.08
N PHE A 111 -13.73 18.65 -7.06
CA PHE A 111 -14.54 17.96 -8.06
C PHE A 111 -14.44 18.67 -9.41
N THR A 112 -14.04 17.90 -10.43
CA THR A 112 -14.07 18.36 -11.83
C THR A 112 -15.41 18.04 -12.49
N SER A 113 -16.19 17.15 -11.88
CA SER A 113 -17.60 16.93 -12.24
C SER A 113 -18.50 17.91 -11.48
N ARG A 114 -19.64 18.28 -12.07
CA ARG A 114 -20.66 19.05 -11.37
C ARG A 114 -21.23 18.21 -10.22
N VAL A 115 -21.15 18.73 -9.00
CA VAL A 115 -21.67 18.07 -7.79
C VAL A 115 -22.51 19.06 -6.99
N TYR A 116 -23.82 18.83 -6.92
CA TYR A 116 -24.73 19.62 -6.08
C TYR A 116 -24.86 18.98 -4.70
N HIS A 117 -23.94 19.31 -3.77
CA HIS A 117 -23.85 18.67 -2.45
C HIS A 117 -23.57 19.71 -1.34
N PRO A 118 -24.14 19.59 -0.11
CA PRO A 118 -23.97 20.60 0.96
C PRO A 118 -22.52 20.93 1.32
N GLN A 119 -21.64 19.93 1.33
CA GLN A 119 -20.22 20.06 1.67
C GLN A 119 -19.30 20.36 0.48
N VAL A 120 -19.85 20.55 -0.73
CA VAL A 120 -19.07 20.85 -1.94
C VAL A 120 -19.41 22.25 -2.40
N ASP A 121 -18.40 23.08 -2.57
CA ASP A 121 -18.55 24.41 -3.14
C ASP A 121 -18.96 24.31 -4.62
N LEU A 122 -19.99 25.08 -5.01
CA LEU A 122 -20.62 24.94 -6.32
C LEU A 122 -19.75 25.53 -7.46
N GLU A 123 -18.93 26.53 -7.16
CA GLU A 123 -18.12 27.25 -8.16
C GLU A 123 -16.75 26.62 -8.35
N SER A 124 -16.05 26.34 -7.26
CA SER A 124 -14.70 25.78 -7.27
C SER A 124 -14.66 24.24 -7.29
N GLY A 125 -15.77 23.58 -6.91
CA GLY A 125 -15.82 22.13 -6.72
C GLY A 125 -15.08 21.64 -5.47
N SER A 126 -14.57 22.54 -4.62
CA SER A 126 -13.84 22.20 -3.40
C SER A 126 -14.74 21.47 -2.39
N LEU A 127 -14.25 20.35 -1.86
CA LEU A 127 -14.88 19.63 -0.75
C LEU A 127 -14.40 20.16 0.60
N ASN A 128 -15.33 20.41 1.52
CA ASN A 128 -14.99 20.73 2.91
C ASN A 128 -14.46 19.49 3.65
N ILE A 129 -13.13 19.41 3.80
CA ILE A 129 -12.48 18.34 4.58
C ILE A 129 -12.34 18.65 6.07
N GLN A 130 -12.50 19.92 6.48
CA GLN A 130 -12.31 20.34 7.88
C GLN A 130 -13.29 19.65 8.82
N ARG A 131 -14.47 19.25 8.31
CA ARG A 131 -15.44 18.49 9.08
C ARG A 131 -14.90 17.15 9.60
N ALA A 132 -14.01 16.51 8.83
CA ALA A 132 -13.33 15.27 9.20
C ALA A 132 -11.94 15.52 9.81
N PHE A 133 -11.25 16.57 9.37
CA PHE A 133 -9.90 16.94 9.76
C PHE A 133 -9.86 18.40 10.26
N PRO A 134 -10.48 18.71 11.41
CA PRO A 134 -10.60 20.10 11.89
C PRO A 134 -9.25 20.70 12.24
N ASN A 135 -8.34 19.87 12.75
CA ASN A 135 -6.94 20.21 12.99
C ASN A 135 -6.11 19.15 12.27
N TRP A 136 -5.70 19.45 11.04
CA TRP A 136 -4.86 18.54 10.25
C TRP A 136 -3.57 18.20 11.01
N ASN A 137 -3.36 16.91 11.25
CA ASN A 137 -2.21 16.39 11.96
C ASN A 137 -1.35 15.52 11.04
N HIS A 138 -0.17 16.02 10.67
CA HIS A 138 0.73 15.35 9.74
C HIS A 138 1.28 13.99 10.21
N GLU A 139 1.18 13.68 11.50
CA GLU A 139 1.59 12.39 12.08
C GLU A 139 0.50 11.30 11.93
N THR A 140 -0.77 11.71 11.97
CA THR A 140 -1.92 10.79 12.06
C THR A 140 -2.87 10.85 10.87
N ASP A 141 -2.83 11.92 10.09
CA ASP A 141 -3.72 12.16 8.96
C ASP A 141 -2.97 11.90 7.64
N TYR A 142 -3.60 11.09 6.80
CA TYR A 142 -3.02 10.53 5.58
C TYR A 142 -3.99 10.72 4.40
N LEU A 143 -3.45 10.74 3.18
CA LEU A 143 -4.21 10.91 1.93
C LEU A 143 -5.32 9.88 1.78
N TRP A 144 -5.10 8.63 2.20
CA TRP A 144 -6.10 7.56 2.11
C TRP A 144 -7.33 7.80 3.01
N GLN A 145 -7.16 8.47 4.16
CA GLN A 145 -8.30 8.85 5.02
C GLN A 145 -9.12 9.96 4.38
N VAL A 146 -8.46 10.92 3.74
CA VAL A 146 -9.13 11.98 2.96
C VAL A 146 -9.96 11.35 1.85
N LEU A 147 -9.39 10.42 1.09
CA LEU A 147 -10.12 9.70 0.03
C LEU A 147 -11.31 8.89 0.57
N ASN A 148 -11.16 8.19 1.69
CA ASN A 148 -12.27 7.51 2.35
C ASN A 148 -13.35 8.48 2.84
N TYR A 149 -12.96 9.69 3.26
CA TYR A 149 -13.89 10.75 3.60
C TYR A 149 -14.66 11.27 2.38
N VAL A 150 -14.02 11.42 1.22
CA VAL A 150 -14.70 11.74 -0.06
C VAL A 150 -15.81 10.73 -0.34
N LYS A 151 -15.58 9.44 -0.11
CA LYS A 151 -16.66 8.45 -0.23
C LYS A 151 -17.74 8.69 0.81
N ARG A 152 -17.37 8.86 2.08
CA ARG A 152 -18.32 9.00 3.19
C ARG A 152 -19.36 10.11 2.97
N VAL A 153 -18.98 11.26 2.41
CA VAL A 153 -19.90 12.40 2.26
C VAL A 153 -21.13 12.08 1.40
N PHE A 154 -21.00 11.21 0.40
CA PHE A 154 -22.12 10.81 -0.46
C PHE A 154 -23.09 9.80 0.19
N TYR A 155 -22.62 9.03 1.16
CA TYR A 155 -23.45 8.03 1.88
C TYR A 155 -24.04 8.61 3.17
N LYS A 156 -23.34 9.57 3.78
CA LYS A 156 -23.78 10.30 4.98
C LYS A 156 -23.64 11.79 4.73
N ILE A 157 -24.70 12.37 4.18
CA ILE A 157 -24.79 13.81 3.88
C ILE A 157 -24.83 14.58 5.20
N ASP A 158 -23.93 15.53 5.35
CA ASP A 158 -23.83 16.44 6.51
C ASP A 158 -24.19 17.87 6.05
N THR A 159 -25.04 18.54 6.82
CA THR A 159 -25.52 19.91 6.55
C THR A 159 -24.99 20.92 7.57
N ILE A 160 -24.09 20.51 8.47
CA ILE A 160 -23.40 21.41 9.39
C ILE A 160 -22.31 22.17 8.62
N GLU A 161 -22.26 23.50 8.79
CA GLU A 161 -21.30 24.41 8.14
C GLU A 161 -21.12 24.10 6.62
N PRO A 162 -22.21 24.13 5.85
CA PRO A 162 -22.17 23.74 4.44
C PRO A 162 -21.43 24.80 3.60
N LEU A 163 -20.68 24.36 2.61
CA LEU A 163 -20.15 25.25 1.56
C LEU A 163 -21.25 25.66 0.58
N ASN A 164 -22.24 24.79 0.37
CA ASN A 164 -23.41 25.06 -0.45
C ASN A 164 -24.67 25.10 0.43
N GLN A 165 -24.99 26.30 0.91
CA GLN A 165 -26.16 26.54 1.77
C GLN A 165 -27.47 26.13 1.09
N ALA A 166 -27.61 26.42 -0.21
CA ALA A 166 -28.81 26.05 -0.97
C ALA A 166 -29.04 24.53 -0.99
N ALA A 167 -27.97 23.74 -1.22
CA ALA A 167 -28.06 22.29 -1.18
C ALA A 167 -28.38 21.76 0.22
N ALA A 168 -27.85 22.40 1.28
CA ALA A 168 -28.16 22.06 2.65
C ALA A 168 -29.63 22.32 3.01
N ASP A 169 -30.13 23.52 2.68
CA ASP A 169 -31.52 23.91 2.91
C ASP A 169 -32.49 23.03 2.13
N MET A 170 -32.15 22.71 0.87
CA MET A 170 -32.94 21.81 0.04
C MET A 170 -32.94 20.38 0.61
N PHE A 171 -31.81 19.87 1.10
CA PHE A 171 -31.75 18.55 1.72
C PHE A 171 -32.64 18.45 2.96
N VAL A 172 -32.69 19.51 3.78
CA VAL A 172 -33.48 19.57 5.03
C VAL A 172 -34.96 19.79 4.74
N ASN A 173 -35.29 20.78 3.90
CA ASN A 173 -36.66 21.27 3.72
C ASN A 173 -37.39 20.62 2.55
N ASN A 174 -36.67 20.21 1.50
CA ASN A 174 -37.26 19.64 0.27
C ASN A 174 -36.46 18.44 -0.26
N ARG A 175 -36.57 17.32 0.46
CA ARG A 175 -35.81 16.10 0.16
C ARG A 175 -36.05 15.55 -1.25
N GLN A 176 -37.24 15.74 -1.83
CA GLN A 176 -37.55 15.27 -3.18
C GLN A 176 -36.80 16.08 -4.24
N GLU A 177 -36.81 17.40 -4.13
CA GLU A 177 -36.09 18.27 -5.04
C GLU A 177 -34.57 18.04 -4.97
N PHE A 178 -34.05 17.83 -3.76
CA PHE A 178 -32.64 17.46 -3.57
C PHE A 178 -32.30 16.13 -4.28
N GLN A 179 -33.17 15.12 -4.15
CA GLN A 179 -32.95 13.83 -4.81
C GLN A 179 -32.93 13.96 -6.33
N GLU A 180 -33.81 14.80 -6.89
CA GLU A 180 -33.85 15.05 -8.32
C GLU A 180 -32.60 15.79 -8.81
N GLU A 181 -32.12 16.78 -8.07
CA GLU A 181 -30.89 17.49 -8.43
C GLU A 181 -29.65 16.61 -8.30
N ALA A 182 -29.58 15.78 -7.26
CA ALA A 182 -28.53 14.76 -7.09
C ALA A 182 -28.55 13.73 -8.24
N ARG A 183 -29.73 13.32 -8.70
CA ARG A 183 -29.92 12.40 -9.83
C ARG A 183 -29.39 13.01 -11.13
N LYS A 184 -29.68 14.29 -11.40
CA LYS A 184 -29.12 14.99 -12.58
C LYS A 184 -27.60 15.02 -12.56
N CYS A 185 -26.99 15.35 -11.42
CA CYS A 185 -25.53 15.28 -11.27
C CYS A 185 -25.00 13.87 -11.56
N ALA A 186 -25.69 12.82 -11.08
CA ALA A 186 -25.30 11.44 -11.33
C ALA A 186 -25.33 11.09 -12.82
N GLU A 187 -26.41 11.46 -13.53
CA GLU A 187 -26.59 11.22 -14.96
C GLU A 187 -25.53 11.94 -15.80
N GLU A 188 -25.34 13.25 -15.57
CA GLU A 188 -24.33 14.06 -16.25
C GLU A 188 -22.91 13.47 -16.07
N SER A 189 -22.60 13.03 -14.84
CA SER A 189 -21.28 12.45 -14.53
C SER A 189 -21.03 11.14 -15.26
N ALA A 190 -22.07 10.33 -15.47
CA ALA A 190 -21.99 9.00 -16.09
C ALA A 190 -22.01 9.05 -17.63
N GLU A 191 -22.45 10.16 -18.23
CA GLU A 191 -22.40 10.37 -19.68
C GLU A 191 -20.98 10.67 -20.17
N SER A 192 -20.19 11.36 -19.34
CA SER A 192 -18.80 11.69 -19.65
C SER A 192 -17.92 10.44 -19.54
N CYS A 193 -17.25 10.04 -20.63
CA CYS A 193 -16.26 8.98 -20.57
C CYS A 193 -15.16 9.35 -19.56
N VAL A 194 -14.95 8.50 -18.56
CA VAL A 194 -13.91 8.74 -17.54
C VAL A 194 -12.57 8.34 -18.12
N HIS A 195 -11.65 9.30 -18.16
CA HIS A 195 -10.26 9.08 -18.52
C HIS A 195 -9.41 9.42 -17.29
N LEU A 196 -8.71 8.42 -16.75
CA LEU A 196 -7.71 8.58 -15.69
C LEU A 196 -6.37 8.12 -16.28
N ASN A 197 -5.56 9.04 -16.80
CA ASN A 197 -4.19 8.83 -17.30
C ASN A 197 -3.87 7.43 -17.83
N GLY A 198 -4.51 7.04 -18.94
CA GLY A 198 -4.30 5.75 -19.60
C GLY A 198 -5.36 4.69 -19.27
N MET A 199 -6.18 4.89 -18.24
CA MET A 199 -7.41 4.11 -18.00
C MET A 199 -8.62 4.84 -18.57
N LYS A 200 -9.44 4.11 -19.33
CA LYS A 200 -10.71 4.58 -19.88
C LYS A 200 -11.84 3.71 -19.33
N PHE A 201 -12.81 4.32 -18.66
CA PHE A 201 -14.02 3.60 -18.24
C PHE A 201 -15.10 3.78 -19.30
N THR A 202 -15.65 2.65 -19.74
CA THR A 202 -16.73 2.57 -20.71
C THR A 202 -17.99 2.05 -20.04
N LYS A 203 -19.15 2.30 -20.66
CA LYS A 203 -20.40 1.70 -20.20
C LYS A 203 -20.30 0.17 -20.33
N TYR A 204 -20.98 -0.53 -19.43
CA TYR A 204 -21.02 -1.99 -19.45
C TYR A 204 -21.61 -2.47 -20.78
N ASP A 205 -20.86 -3.31 -21.49
CA ASP A 205 -21.28 -4.08 -22.65
C ASP A 205 -21.16 -5.56 -22.32
N ASP A 206 -22.28 -6.29 -22.38
CA ASP A 206 -22.35 -7.71 -22.05
C ASP A 206 -21.50 -8.57 -23.00
N THR A 207 -21.39 -8.16 -24.27
CA THR A 207 -20.63 -8.90 -25.28
C THR A 207 -19.12 -8.85 -25.03
N ILE A 208 -18.64 -7.77 -24.40
CA ILE A 208 -17.23 -7.56 -24.10
C ILE A 208 -16.93 -8.02 -22.66
N HIS A 209 -17.79 -7.66 -21.71
CA HIS A 209 -17.50 -7.79 -20.28
C HIS A 209 -18.16 -9.01 -19.63
N GLY A 210 -19.17 -9.64 -20.25
CA GLY A 210 -19.97 -10.69 -19.61
C GLY A 210 -19.13 -11.90 -19.18
N SER A 211 -18.24 -12.38 -20.05
CA SER A 211 -17.33 -13.49 -19.72
C SER A 211 -16.40 -13.18 -18.54
N ILE A 212 -15.90 -11.95 -18.47
CA ILE A 212 -15.03 -11.47 -17.39
C ILE A 212 -15.84 -11.31 -16.10
N GLN A 213 -17.07 -10.79 -16.18
CA GLN A 213 -17.96 -10.66 -15.04
C GLN A 213 -18.27 -12.02 -14.42
N SER A 214 -18.65 -13.01 -15.24
CA SER A 214 -18.91 -14.38 -14.76
C SER A 214 -17.67 -14.95 -14.06
N ALA A 215 -16.48 -14.84 -14.67
CA ALA A 215 -15.25 -15.32 -14.05
C ALA A 215 -14.93 -14.64 -12.70
N ILE A 216 -15.26 -13.35 -12.56
CA ILE A 216 -15.10 -12.62 -11.28
C ILE A 216 -16.11 -13.14 -10.25
N LEU A 217 -17.38 -13.30 -10.63
CA LEU A 217 -18.43 -13.78 -9.73
C LEU A 217 -18.17 -15.21 -9.25
N ASP A 218 -17.80 -16.11 -10.15
CA ASP A 218 -17.44 -17.50 -9.83
C ASP A 218 -16.28 -17.54 -8.81
N ARG A 219 -15.30 -16.64 -8.96
CA ARG A 219 -14.17 -16.54 -8.02
C ARG A 219 -14.61 -16.04 -6.65
N VAL A 220 -15.55 -15.11 -6.57
CA VAL A 220 -16.10 -14.62 -5.30
C VAL A 220 -16.90 -15.72 -4.61
N GLU A 221 -17.71 -16.48 -5.33
CA GLU A 221 -18.46 -17.62 -4.76
C GLU A 221 -17.52 -18.71 -4.23
N LEU A 222 -16.41 -19.00 -4.92
CA LEU A 222 -15.37 -19.90 -4.43
C LEU A 222 -14.69 -19.37 -3.15
N MET A 223 -14.51 -18.07 -3.02
CA MET A 223 -13.94 -17.45 -1.80
C MET A 223 -14.92 -17.51 -0.62
N ASP A 224 -16.21 -17.27 -0.85
CA ASP A 224 -17.25 -17.36 0.18
C ASP A 224 -17.52 -18.81 0.61
N SER A 225 -17.37 -19.78 -0.29
CA SER A 225 -17.48 -21.19 0.08
C SER A 225 -16.30 -21.69 0.93
N ASN A 226 -15.10 -21.14 0.71
CA ASN A 226 -13.90 -21.46 1.49
C ASN A 226 -13.78 -20.66 2.81
N SER A 227 -14.55 -19.58 2.99
CA SER A 227 -14.52 -18.76 4.21
C SER A 227 -15.35 -19.36 5.35
N ASN A 228 -16.37 -20.17 5.05
CA ASN A 228 -17.18 -20.85 6.07
C ASN A 228 -16.39 -21.82 6.97
N ASP A 229 -15.23 -22.32 6.51
CA ASP A 229 -14.34 -23.17 7.31
C ASP A 229 -13.15 -22.40 7.95
N ASN A 230 -13.04 -21.08 7.69
CA ASN A 230 -11.87 -20.26 8.05
C ASN A 230 -12.23 -18.90 8.67
N GLU A 231 -13.45 -18.72 9.20
CA GLU A 231 -13.84 -17.47 9.85
C GLU A 231 -12.85 -17.07 10.96
N ALA A 232 -12.38 -15.82 10.91
CA ALA A 232 -11.55 -15.27 11.97
C ALA A 232 -12.37 -15.25 13.27
N PRO A 233 -11.81 -15.72 14.40
CA PRO A 233 -12.51 -15.77 15.66
C PRO A 233 -13.02 -14.37 16.05
N SER A 234 -14.18 -14.34 16.71
CA SER A 234 -14.76 -13.10 17.20
C SER A 234 -13.79 -12.35 18.12
N THR A 235 -13.96 -11.04 18.27
CA THR A 235 -13.08 -10.21 19.13
C THR A 235 -13.01 -10.74 20.57
N GLN A 236 -14.09 -11.34 21.07
CA GLN A 236 -14.12 -12.01 22.37
C GLN A 236 -13.25 -13.27 22.41
N GLU A 237 -13.31 -14.11 21.36
CA GLU A 237 -12.48 -15.30 21.25
C GLU A 237 -10.99 -14.95 21.07
N ILE A 238 -10.66 -13.89 20.33
CA ILE A 238 -9.30 -13.36 20.21
C ILE A 238 -8.79 -12.91 21.59
N HIS A 239 -9.58 -12.17 22.36
CA HIS A 239 -9.19 -11.73 23.70
C HIS A 239 -9.00 -12.92 24.65
N PHE A 240 -9.86 -13.94 24.58
CA PHE A 240 -9.69 -15.18 25.32
C PHE A 240 -8.40 -15.92 24.93
N LEU A 241 -8.13 -16.06 23.62
CA LEU A 241 -6.92 -16.71 23.12
C LEU A 241 -5.65 -15.94 23.53
N MET A 242 -5.66 -14.61 23.41
CA MET A 242 -4.55 -13.76 23.84
C MET A 242 -4.28 -13.88 25.35
N PHE A 243 -5.33 -13.98 26.18
CA PHE A 243 -5.19 -14.22 27.61
C PHE A 243 -4.49 -15.56 27.92
N PHE A 244 -4.85 -16.64 27.22
CA PHE A 244 -4.17 -17.94 27.35
C PHE A 244 -2.74 -17.92 26.79
N ILE A 245 -2.49 -17.24 25.67
CA ILE A 245 -1.13 -17.07 25.11
C ILE A 245 -0.23 -16.28 26.06
N LEU A 246 -0.74 -15.23 26.72
CA LEU A 246 0.01 -14.45 27.71
C LEU A 246 0.32 -15.28 28.96
N LEU A 247 -0.59 -16.16 29.39
CA LEU A 247 -0.33 -17.12 30.48
C LEU A 247 0.71 -18.17 30.09
N LEU A 248 0.75 -18.58 28.81
CA LEU A 248 1.73 -19.53 28.26
C LEU A 248 3.02 -18.88 27.77
N ALA A 249 3.09 -17.55 27.70
CA ALA A 249 4.23 -16.80 27.17
C ALA A 249 5.57 -17.15 27.85
N PRO A 250 5.65 -17.40 29.18
CA PRO A 250 6.88 -17.85 29.82
C PRO A 250 7.32 -19.24 29.35
N PHE A 251 6.36 -20.14 29.10
CA PHE A 251 6.61 -21.49 28.56
C PHE A 251 6.97 -21.46 27.07
N LEU A 252 6.32 -20.61 26.27
CA LEU A 252 6.66 -20.39 24.86
C LEU A 252 8.02 -19.70 24.70
N PHE A 253 8.40 -18.83 25.63
CA PHE A 253 9.71 -18.21 25.67
C PHE A 253 10.80 -19.23 26.03
N LEU A 254 10.57 -20.08 27.03
CA LEU A 254 11.47 -21.18 27.39
C LEU A 254 11.57 -22.24 26.27
N PHE A 255 10.44 -22.60 25.66
CA PHE A 255 10.39 -23.48 24.48
C PHE A 255 11.10 -22.83 23.29
N GLY A 256 10.92 -21.53 23.05
CA GLY A 256 11.61 -20.76 22.01
C GLY A 256 13.13 -20.75 22.22
N LEU A 257 13.59 -20.55 23.45
CA LEU A 257 15.01 -20.66 23.85
C LEU A 257 15.56 -22.08 23.63
N LEU A 258 14.81 -23.11 24.03
CA LEU A 258 15.15 -24.52 23.79
C LEU A 258 15.14 -24.87 22.30
N ASN A 259 14.22 -24.30 21.51
CA ASN A 259 14.10 -24.53 20.07
C ASN A 259 15.21 -23.77 19.30
N LEU A 260 15.60 -22.58 19.75
CA LEU A 260 16.79 -21.85 19.28
C LEU A 260 18.06 -22.68 19.52
N LEU A 261 18.20 -23.27 20.70
CA LEU A 261 19.31 -24.19 21.02
C LEU A 261 19.24 -25.50 20.20
N TRP A 262 18.04 -26.06 19.99
CA TRP A 262 17.80 -27.29 19.23
C TRP A 262 18.01 -27.12 17.71
N ARG A 263 17.69 -25.94 17.16
CA ARG A 263 17.84 -25.60 15.73
C ARG A 263 19.28 -25.32 15.30
N SER A 264 20.17 -24.98 16.24
CA SER A 264 21.60 -24.82 15.97
C SER A 264 22.28 -26.14 15.58
N ILE A 265 21.67 -27.29 15.90
CA ILE A 265 22.31 -28.62 15.81
C ILE A 265 21.88 -29.42 14.55
N ARG A 266 20.76 -29.08 13.89
CA ARG A 266 20.29 -29.83 12.71
C ARG A 266 20.79 -29.25 11.39
N PRO A 267 21.13 -30.10 10.40
CA PRO A 267 21.48 -29.64 9.06
C PRO A 267 20.30 -28.89 8.41
N CYS A 268 20.58 -27.73 7.82
CA CYS A 268 19.57 -26.91 7.18
C CYS A 268 18.92 -27.65 5.98
N PRO A 269 17.60 -27.87 5.98
CA PRO A 269 16.92 -28.56 4.88
C PRO A 269 16.98 -27.77 3.56
N PHE A 270 16.97 -26.44 3.62
CA PHE A 270 17.07 -25.59 2.43
C PHE A 270 18.47 -25.61 1.82
N CYS A 271 19.53 -25.75 2.64
CA CYS A 271 20.86 -26.07 2.13
C CYS A 271 20.91 -27.43 1.44
N ALA A 272 20.19 -28.44 1.95
CA ALA A 272 20.12 -29.75 1.32
C ALA A 272 19.37 -29.69 -0.02
N ILE A 273 18.28 -28.91 -0.12
CA ILE A 273 17.56 -28.64 -1.38
C ILE A 273 18.47 -27.92 -2.38
N SER A 274 19.11 -26.82 -1.95
CA SER A 274 20.05 -26.04 -2.77
C SER A 274 21.18 -26.90 -3.37
N LYS A 275 21.65 -27.90 -2.62
CA LYS A 275 22.70 -28.84 -3.04
C LYS A 275 22.17 -30.10 -3.75
N GLY A 276 20.87 -30.18 -4.03
CA GLY A 276 20.24 -31.35 -4.66
C GLY A 276 20.23 -32.62 -3.82
N LYS A 277 20.52 -32.53 -2.51
CA LYS A 277 20.53 -33.68 -1.58
C LYS A 277 19.14 -34.05 -1.08
N LEU A 278 18.23 -33.08 -1.01
CA LEU A 278 16.83 -33.30 -0.66
C LEU A 278 15.96 -33.07 -1.90
N LYS A 279 15.24 -34.10 -2.35
CA LYS A 279 14.35 -33.99 -3.50
C LYS A 279 13.13 -33.12 -3.16
N THR A 280 12.81 -32.17 -4.04
CA THR A 280 11.63 -31.32 -3.98
C THR A 280 11.18 -30.99 -5.42
N ASN A 281 9.99 -30.43 -5.58
CA ASN A 281 9.50 -29.98 -6.88
C ASN A 281 10.13 -28.62 -7.23
N ILE A 282 11.27 -28.65 -7.93
CA ILE A 282 11.99 -27.46 -8.38
C ILE A 282 11.26 -26.87 -9.59
N VAL A 283 10.89 -25.60 -9.47
CA VAL A 283 10.18 -24.83 -10.51
C VAL A 283 11.16 -24.06 -11.39
N ASP A 284 12.22 -23.52 -10.78
CA ASP A 284 13.27 -22.79 -11.47
C ASP A 284 14.57 -22.80 -10.65
N GLN A 285 15.72 -22.64 -11.28
CA GLN A 285 17.00 -22.51 -10.59
C GLN A 285 18.07 -21.87 -11.48
N ASN A 286 18.99 -21.14 -10.86
CA ASN A 286 20.16 -20.57 -11.52
C ASN A 286 21.40 -20.66 -10.60
N ASP A 287 22.47 -19.96 -10.94
CA ASP A 287 23.72 -19.98 -10.17
C ASP A 287 23.59 -19.30 -8.79
N HIS A 288 22.58 -18.46 -8.59
CA HIS A 288 22.39 -17.70 -7.35
C HIS A 288 21.28 -18.27 -6.46
N CYS A 289 20.21 -18.79 -7.06
CA CYS A 289 18.96 -19.13 -6.37
C CYS A 289 18.35 -20.45 -6.85
N VAL A 290 17.46 -21.00 -6.02
CA VAL A 290 16.60 -22.16 -6.34
C VAL A 290 15.16 -21.82 -5.93
N CYS A 291 14.21 -22.06 -6.82
CA CYS A 291 12.78 -21.90 -6.60
C CYS A 291 12.08 -23.27 -6.62
N PHE A 292 11.25 -23.54 -5.63
CA PHE A 292 10.53 -24.80 -5.50
C PHE A 292 9.15 -24.60 -4.88
N VAL A 293 8.26 -25.58 -5.07
CA VAL A 293 6.89 -25.54 -4.52
C VAL A 293 6.93 -25.70 -3.00
N ASP A 294 6.22 -24.84 -2.27
CA ASP A 294 6.03 -24.98 -0.83
C ASP A 294 5.27 -26.29 -0.53
N ARG A 295 5.72 -27.06 0.46
CA ARG A 295 5.09 -28.33 0.85
C ARG A 295 3.70 -28.13 1.45
N HIS A 296 3.43 -26.95 1.98
CA HIS A 296 2.18 -26.53 2.59
C HIS A 296 1.72 -25.22 1.91
N PRO A 297 1.17 -25.31 0.70
CA PRO A 297 0.77 -24.13 -0.06
C PRO A 297 -0.30 -23.32 0.71
N ALA A 298 -0.17 -22.00 0.64
CA ALA A 298 -1.07 -21.06 1.32
C ALA A 298 -2.08 -20.38 0.37
N GLY A 299 -1.85 -20.52 -0.94
CA GLY A 299 -2.77 -20.21 -2.03
C GLY A 299 -2.60 -21.26 -3.12
N GLU A 300 -3.33 -21.13 -4.24
CA GLU A 300 -3.27 -22.06 -5.38
C GLU A 300 -1.82 -22.30 -5.87
N HIS A 301 -1.00 -21.26 -5.86
CA HIS A 301 0.41 -21.31 -6.16
C HIS A 301 1.20 -20.72 -4.99
N HIS A 302 2.09 -21.52 -4.40
CA HIS A 302 2.98 -21.06 -3.34
C HIS A 302 4.37 -21.62 -3.55
N TYR A 303 5.32 -20.74 -3.81
CA TYR A 303 6.71 -21.08 -4.09
C TYR A 303 7.64 -20.44 -3.06
N LEU A 304 8.78 -21.10 -2.85
CA LEU A 304 9.87 -20.61 -2.04
C LEU A 304 11.09 -20.41 -2.93
N VAL A 305 11.61 -19.18 -2.95
CA VAL A 305 12.91 -18.88 -3.56
C VAL A 305 13.95 -18.79 -2.47
N ILE A 306 15.03 -19.56 -2.59
CA ILE A 306 16.16 -19.56 -1.64
C ILE A 306 17.47 -19.22 -2.36
N PRO A 307 18.40 -18.49 -1.72
CA PRO A 307 19.75 -18.35 -2.24
C PRO A 307 20.52 -19.65 -2.05
N ARG A 308 21.51 -19.90 -2.91
CA ARG A 308 22.41 -21.06 -2.78
C ARG A 308 23.30 -20.95 -1.55
N GLN A 309 23.77 -19.73 -1.26
CA GLN A 309 24.51 -19.43 -0.03
C GLN A 309 23.57 -19.45 1.17
N HIS A 310 24.03 -20.06 2.27
CA HIS A 310 23.28 -20.04 3.51
C HIS A 310 23.33 -18.65 4.15
N VAL A 311 22.16 -18.03 4.29
CA VAL A 311 21.94 -16.85 5.13
C VAL A 311 20.75 -17.14 6.00
N ARG A 312 20.83 -16.82 7.29
CA ARG A 312 19.84 -17.30 8.28
C ARG A 312 18.43 -16.78 8.02
N ASP A 313 18.29 -15.49 7.78
CA ASP A 313 17.01 -14.80 7.63
C ASP A 313 17.22 -13.42 6.99
N ILE A 314 16.13 -12.72 6.68
CA ILE A 314 16.19 -11.40 6.04
C ILE A 314 16.82 -10.33 6.95
N GLY A 315 16.71 -10.48 8.27
CA GLY A 315 17.38 -9.59 9.21
C GLY A 315 18.90 -9.70 9.12
N VAL A 316 19.44 -10.92 9.00
CA VAL A 316 20.88 -11.14 8.76
C VAL A 316 21.28 -10.65 7.38
N ALA A 317 20.46 -10.84 6.35
CA ALA A 317 20.73 -10.31 5.01
C ALA A 317 20.82 -8.78 5.00
N ILE A 318 19.84 -8.10 5.62
CA ILE A 318 19.82 -6.64 5.76
C ILE A 318 21.01 -6.15 6.56
N ASN A 319 21.34 -6.85 7.65
CA ASN A 319 22.32 -6.35 8.60
C ASN A 319 23.77 -6.75 8.31
N GLY A 320 24.00 -7.79 7.53
CA GLY A 320 25.31 -8.33 7.20
C GLY A 320 25.90 -7.77 5.90
N ASP A 321 26.83 -8.52 5.32
CA ASP A 321 27.56 -8.15 4.09
C ASP A 321 27.05 -8.90 2.85
N MET A 322 25.82 -9.41 2.91
CA MET A 322 25.18 -10.07 1.76
C MET A 322 25.05 -9.07 0.60
N PRO A 323 25.46 -9.45 -0.63
CA PRO A 323 25.22 -8.65 -1.82
C PRO A 323 23.71 -8.39 -2.03
N ILE A 324 23.31 -7.14 -2.30
CA ILE A 324 21.91 -6.76 -2.56
C ILE A 324 21.41 -7.49 -3.81
N GLU A 325 22.32 -7.67 -4.76
CA GLU A 325 22.18 -8.39 -6.02
C GLU A 325 21.67 -9.82 -5.79
N THR A 326 22.01 -10.43 -4.65
CA THR A 326 21.50 -11.77 -4.31
C THR A 326 20.01 -11.72 -4.01
N VAL A 327 19.55 -10.72 -3.24
CA VAL A 327 18.13 -10.55 -2.92
C VAL A 327 17.35 -10.09 -4.16
N GLU A 328 17.93 -9.22 -4.98
CA GLU A 328 17.36 -8.84 -6.28
C GLU A 328 17.18 -10.04 -7.21
N ALA A 329 18.17 -10.96 -7.27
CA ALA A 329 18.07 -12.20 -8.03
C ALA A 329 16.96 -13.12 -7.51
N MET A 330 16.74 -13.19 -6.20
CA MET A 330 15.61 -13.95 -5.62
C MET A 330 14.26 -13.39 -6.07
N ILE A 331 14.12 -12.05 -6.01
CA ILE A 331 12.89 -11.36 -6.42
C ILE A 331 12.65 -11.55 -7.92
N GLU A 332 13.68 -11.44 -8.74
CA GLU A 332 13.57 -11.62 -10.18
C GLU A 332 13.16 -13.05 -10.54
N MET A 333 13.72 -14.07 -9.88
CA MET A 333 13.26 -15.45 -10.04
C MET A 333 11.78 -15.61 -9.65
N GLY A 334 11.34 -14.97 -8.55
CA GLY A 334 9.92 -14.93 -8.17
C GLY A 334 9.03 -14.32 -9.25
N ARG A 335 9.46 -13.20 -9.86
CA ARG A 335 8.74 -12.53 -10.95
C ARG A 335 8.68 -13.38 -12.21
N GLN A 336 9.74 -14.10 -12.54
CA GLN A 336 9.76 -15.02 -13.67
C GLN A 336 8.77 -16.16 -13.48
N VAL A 337 8.66 -16.70 -12.26
CA VAL A 337 7.65 -17.71 -11.95
C VAL A 337 6.25 -17.12 -12.07
N GLN A 338 5.98 -15.94 -11.51
CA GLN A 338 4.68 -15.25 -11.64
C GLN A 338 4.27 -15.06 -13.11
N LYS A 339 5.18 -14.62 -13.98
CA LYS A 339 4.90 -14.40 -15.42
C LYS A 339 4.37 -15.66 -16.13
N LYS A 340 4.69 -16.86 -15.65
CA LYS A 340 4.21 -18.13 -16.23
C LYS A 340 2.71 -18.37 -16.00
N HIS A 341 2.07 -17.65 -15.07
CA HIS A 341 0.65 -17.81 -14.72
C HIS A 341 -0.28 -16.75 -15.36
N GLY A 342 0.26 -15.83 -16.15
CA GLY A 342 -0.51 -14.77 -16.82
C GLY A 342 -0.79 -13.54 -15.93
N PRO A 343 -1.27 -12.44 -16.52
CA PRO A 343 -1.35 -11.13 -15.85
C PRO A 343 -2.48 -11.01 -14.82
N LEU A 344 -3.44 -11.94 -14.82
CA LEU A 344 -4.61 -11.91 -13.93
C LEU A 344 -4.37 -12.57 -12.58
N VAL A 345 -3.30 -13.37 -12.44
CA VAL A 345 -2.94 -14.00 -11.17
C VAL A 345 -1.99 -13.07 -10.40
N ARG A 346 -2.48 -12.54 -9.28
CA ARG A 346 -1.69 -11.69 -8.38
C ARG A 346 -0.85 -12.55 -7.46
N PHE A 347 0.37 -12.10 -7.19
CA PHE A 347 1.29 -12.75 -6.29
C PHE A 347 1.88 -11.76 -5.30
N ASP A 348 1.95 -12.18 -4.04
CA ASP A 348 2.71 -11.50 -3.01
C ASP A 348 4.11 -12.09 -2.88
N MET A 349 5.07 -11.20 -2.66
CA MET A 349 6.49 -11.53 -2.49
C MET A 349 6.97 -11.02 -1.13
N VAL A 350 7.11 -11.94 -0.16
CA VAL A 350 7.37 -11.58 1.23
C VAL A 350 8.45 -12.44 1.88
N PHE A 351 9.24 -11.81 2.75
CA PHE A 351 10.19 -12.48 3.63
C PHE A 351 9.63 -12.55 5.05
N SER A 352 9.68 -13.72 5.67
CA SER A 352 9.37 -13.85 7.09
C SER A 352 10.39 -13.06 7.93
N ARG A 353 9.94 -12.28 8.92
CA ARG A 353 10.85 -11.61 9.87
C ARG A 353 11.58 -12.65 10.74
N PRO A 354 12.75 -12.33 11.31
CA PRO A 354 13.64 -13.32 11.95
C PRO A 354 12.99 -14.16 13.06
N ILE A 355 12.13 -13.56 13.89
CA ILE A 355 11.46 -14.26 15.01
C ILE A 355 10.34 -15.21 14.53
N PHE A 356 9.90 -15.06 13.29
CA PHE A 356 8.78 -15.79 12.71
C PHE A 356 9.22 -16.84 11.69
N ALA A 357 10.43 -16.70 11.13
CA ALA A 357 11.01 -17.66 10.20
C ALA A 357 11.10 -19.08 10.81
N MET A 358 10.27 -20.00 10.31
CA MET A 358 10.27 -21.38 10.77
C MET A 358 11.53 -22.15 10.34
N ILE A 359 12.13 -21.79 9.21
CA ILE A 359 13.35 -22.40 8.70
C ILE A 359 14.44 -21.32 8.71
N PRO A 360 15.57 -21.52 9.41
CA PRO A 360 16.65 -20.53 9.51
C PRO A 360 17.52 -20.53 8.25
N HIS A 361 16.89 -20.30 7.10
CA HIS A 361 17.54 -20.07 5.81
C HIS A 361 16.69 -19.06 5.06
N LEU A 362 17.29 -18.00 4.53
CA LEU A 362 16.63 -16.90 3.83
C LEU A 362 15.77 -17.46 2.70
N HIS A 363 14.47 -17.21 2.76
CA HIS A 363 13.54 -17.62 1.71
C HIS A 363 12.52 -16.53 1.45
N LEU A 364 12.26 -16.30 0.17
CA LEU A 364 11.19 -15.45 -0.31
C LEU A 364 9.97 -16.32 -0.58
N HIS A 365 8.84 -16.00 0.06
CA HIS A 365 7.55 -16.55 -0.31
C HIS A 365 7.05 -15.85 -1.57
N VAL A 366 6.62 -16.62 -2.55
CA VAL A 366 5.93 -16.15 -3.76
C VAL A 366 4.58 -16.85 -3.78
N VAL A 367 3.54 -16.19 -3.30
CA VAL A 367 2.22 -16.80 -3.05
C VAL A 367 1.14 -16.11 -3.87
N SER A 368 0.30 -16.87 -4.55
CA SER A 368 -0.80 -16.33 -5.34
C SER A 368 -2.00 -15.98 -4.46
N GLU A 369 -2.70 -14.91 -4.82
CA GLU A 369 -4.01 -14.58 -4.27
C GLU A 369 -5.16 -15.27 -5.05
N PRO A 370 -6.30 -15.58 -4.40
CA PRO A 370 -6.54 -15.46 -2.97
C PRO A 370 -5.81 -16.54 -2.17
N LEU A 371 -5.56 -16.25 -0.88
CA LEU A 371 -5.07 -17.26 0.04
C LEU A 371 -6.19 -18.26 0.34
N THR A 372 -5.87 -19.54 0.27
CA THR A 372 -6.82 -20.66 0.47
C THR A 372 -6.51 -21.45 1.74
N CYS A 373 -5.65 -20.91 2.60
CA CYS A 373 -5.29 -21.51 3.89
C CYS A 373 -6.09 -20.91 5.04
N ASN A 374 -5.94 -21.49 6.23
CA ASN A 374 -6.61 -20.98 7.42
C ASN A 374 -6.22 -19.54 7.76
N TRP A 375 -7.12 -18.85 8.46
CA TRP A 375 -7.00 -17.42 8.75
C TRP A 375 -5.71 -17.06 9.51
N LEU A 376 -5.23 -17.88 10.46
CA LEU A 376 -3.96 -17.62 11.15
C LEU A 376 -2.79 -17.61 10.17
N ARG A 377 -2.77 -18.57 9.25
CA ARG A 377 -1.72 -18.70 8.24
C ARG A 377 -1.83 -17.60 7.18
N ALA A 378 -3.06 -17.19 6.83
CA ALA A 378 -3.29 -16.03 5.99
C ALA A 378 -2.73 -14.77 6.67
N GLU A 379 -3.10 -14.50 7.92
CA GLU A 379 -2.64 -13.36 8.71
C GLU A 379 -1.11 -13.31 8.81
N TYR A 380 -0.46 -14.46 9.01
CA TYR A 380 0.99 -14.57 9.01
C TYR A 380 1.63 -14.09 7.69
N LEU A 381 0.98 -14.33 6.55
CA LEU A 381 1.48 -13.98 5.22
C LEU A 381 1.12 -12.56 4.77
N VAL A 382 -0.02 -12.00 5.21
CA VAL A 382 -0.49 -10.66 4.80
C VAL A 382 -0.34 -9.56 5.85
N ASN A 383 -0.07 -9.88 7.13
CA ASN A 383 0.17 -8.84 8.15
C ASN A 383 1.65 -8.47 8.29
N GLY A 384 1.98 -7.20 8.04
CA GLY A 384 3.34 -6.64 8.05
C GLY A 384 4.08 -6.70 9.39
N ILE A 385 3.41 -7.11 10.48
CA ILE A 385 4.05 -7.48 11.74
C ILE A 385 4.90 -8.74 11.58
N PHE A 386 4.47 -9.70 10.76
CA PHE A 386 5.12 -11.02 10.65
C PHE A 386 6.12 -11.09 9.49
N HIS A 387 5.93 -10.28 8.46
CA HIS A 387 6.74 -10.31 7.25
C HIS A 387 7.28 -8.94 6.84
N VAL A 388 8.17 -8.94 5.86
CA VAL A 388 8.70 -7.76 5.16
C VAL A 388 8.54 -8.00 3.67
N THR A 389 7.96 -7.04 2.94
CA THR A 389 7.82 -7.16 1.48
C THR A 389 9.19 -7.17 0.81
N ALA A 390 9.29 -7.85 -0.33
CA ALA A 390 10.51 -7.89 -1.14
C ALA A 390 11.10 -6.49 -1.40
N GLN A 391 10.26 -5.51 -1.73
CA GLN A 391 10.66 -4.13 -1.98
C GLN A 391 11.15 -3.44 -0.71
N GLN A 392 10.49 -3.67 0.43
CA GLN A 392 10.93 -3.10 1.72
C GLN A 392 12.29 -3.67 2.12
N ALA A 393 12.53 -4.97 1.93
CA ALA A 393 13.80 -5.59 2.22
C ALA A 393 14.96 -4.96 1.43
N ILE A 394 14.78 -4.73 0.12
CA ILE A 394 15.77 -4.05 -0.73
C ILE A 394 16.01 -2.62 -0.25
N PHE A 395 14.95 -1.89 0.09
CA PHE A 395 15.06 -0.55 0.62
C PHE A 395 15.89 -0.52 1.92
N ASP A 396 15.59 -1.39 2.88
CA ASP A 396 16.29 -1.48 4.16
C ASP A 396 17.78 -1.80 3.96
N MET A 397 18.11 -2.70 3.03
CA MET A 397 19.50 -3.00 2.65
C MET A 397 20.23 -1.76 2.10
N ARG A 398 19.59 -1.02 1.17
CA ARG A 398 20.17 0.20 0.57
C ARG A 398 20.41 1.28 1.61
N GLN A 399 19.42 1.54 2.47
CA GLN A 399 19.52 2.50 3.57
C GLN A 399 20.67 2.16 4.52
N LYS A 400 20.81 0.88 4.89
CA LYS A 400 21.89 0.47 5.80
C LYS A 400 23.27 0.68 5.18
N ARG A 401 23.43 0.41 3.88
CA ARG A 401 24.71 0.63 3.17
C ARG A 401 25.08 2.11 3.07
N MET A 402 24.12 2.98 2.79
CA MET A 402 24.35 4.42 2.79
C MET A 402 24.85 4.92 4.15
N LYS A 403 24.24 4.43 5.25
CA LYS A 403 24.68 4.75 6.62
C LYS A 403 26.06 4.19 7.00
N LYS A 404 26.55 3.14 6.35
CA LYS A 404 27.92 2.62 6.55
C LYS A 404 28.98 3.43 5.79
N GLN A 405 28.58 4.20 4.78
CA GLN A 405 29.48 5.00 3.93
C GLN A 405 29.63 6.45 4.41
N GLN A 406 28.74 6.91 5.29
CA GLN A 406 28.88 8.13 6.10
C GLN A 406 29.61 7.81 7.39
#